data_AF-A0A6L5F2S0-F1
#
_entry.id   AF-A0A6L5F2S0-F1
#
_cell.length_a   1.000
_cell.length_b   1.000
_cell.length_c   1.000
_cell.angle_alpha   90.00
_cell.angle_beta   90.00
_cell.angle_gamma   90.00
#
_symmetry.space_group_name_H-M   'P 1'
#
loop_
_entity.id
_entity.type
_entity.pdbx_description
1 polymer ?
#
loop_
_entity_poly.entity_id
_entity_poly.type
_entity_poly.pdbx_seq_one_letter_code
_entity_poly.pdbx_strand_id
1 'polypeptide(L)' 'LTRELDMSLSASVETEAILQALLMTSKDHAEFFEAFTEKRKPVWSGR' A
#
# COMPACT_ATOMS: atom_id res chain seq x y z
N LEU A 1 -23.57 -15.74 12.11
CA LEU A 1 -22.17 -15.28 12.28
C LEU A 1 -21.25 -15.90 11.22
N THR A 2 -21.63 -15.85 9.94
CA THR A 2 -20.82 -16.46 8.84
C THR A 2 -20.77 -15.57 7.59
N ARG A 3 -21.56 -14.49 7.55
CA ARG A 3 -21.62 -13.56 6.41
C ARG A 3 -20.56 -12.45 6.42
N GLU A 4 -19.66 -12.45 7.40
CA GLU A 4 -18.54 -11.49 7.49
C GLU A 4 -17.25 -12.02 6.84
N LEU A 5 -17.20 -13.31 6.50
CA LEU A 5 -16.06 -13.97 5.84
C LEU A 5 -16.17 -14.05 4.32
N ASP A 6 -17.25 -13.51 3.74
CA ASP A 6 -17.56 -13.66 2.31
C ASP A 6 -17.04 -12.48 1.49
N MET A 7 -15.89 -11.92 1.90
CA MET A 7 -15.09 -11.14 0.97
C MET A 7 -14.36 -12.16 0.12
N SER A 8 -14.86 -12.37 -1.10
CA SER A 8 -14.19 -13.27 -2.05
C SER A 8 -12.73 -12.84 -2.16
N LEU A 9 -11.80 -13.80 -2.17
CA LEU A 9 -10.37 -13.51 -2.26
C LEU A 9 -10.05 -12.54 -3.40
N SER A 10 -10.82 -12.61 -4.50
CA SER A 10 -10.75 -11.67 -5.63
C SER A 10 -11.09 -10.24 -5.22
N ALA A 11 -12.20 -10.02 -4.51
CA ALA A 11 -12.58 -8.70 -4.01
C ALA A 11 -11.55 -8.14 -3.01
N SER A 12 -10.89 -9.00 -2.22
CA SER A 12 -9.80 -8.60 -1.32
C SER A 12 -8.57 -8.11 -2.06
N VAL A 13 -8.14 -8.84 -3.09
CA VAL A 13 -6.98 -8.47 -3.91
C VAL A 13 -7.25 -7.20 -4.72
N GLU A 14 -8.46 -7.03 -5.28
CA GLU A 14 -8.83 -5.81 -6.00
C GLU A 14 -8.87 -4.59 -5.09
N THR A 15 -9.39 -4.74 -3.88
CA THR A 15 -9.41 -3.66 -2.88
C THR A 15 -7.99 -3.29 -2.45
N GLU A 16 -7.12 -4.28 -2.22
CA GLU A 16 -5.71 -4.05 -1.90
C GLU A 16 -4.98 -3.33 -3.04
N ALA A 17 -5.21 -3.72 -4.29
CA ALA A 17 -4.59 -3.06 -5.46
C ALA A 17 -5.02 -1.59 -5.58
N ILE A 18 -6.29 -1.27 -5.33
CA ILE A 18 -6.80 0.11 -5.31
C ILE A 18 -6.16 0.92 -4.17
N LEU A 19 -6.04 0.33 -2.97
CA LEU A 19 -5.39 0.98 -1.83
C LEU A 19 -3.90 1.21 -2.08
N GLN A 20 -3.19 0.24 -2.67
CA GLN A 20 -1.81 0.41 -3.07
C GLN A 20 -1.68 1.53 -4.10
N ALA A 21 -2.51 1.56 -5.15
CA ALA A 21 -2.51 2.62 -6.16
C ALA A 21 -2.78 4.02 -5.55
N LEU A 22 -3.64 4.11 -4.53
CA LEU A 22 -3.89 5.36 -3.81
C LEU A 22 -2.66 5.80 -3.01
N LEU A 23 -2.01 4.87 -2.32
CA LEU A 23 -0.80 5.12 -1.52
C LEU A 23 0.43 5.42 -2.39
N MET A 24 0.49 4.90 -3.63
CA MET A 24 1.55 5.21 -4.60
C MET A 24 1.65 6.69 -4.98
N THR A 25 0.62 7.50 -4.68
CA THR A 25 0.64 8.96 -4.90
C THR A 25 1.19 9.76 -3.71
N SER A 26 1.39 9.11 -2.56
CA SER A 26 1.93 9.77 -1.36
C SER A 26 3.44 9.97 -1.48
N LYS A 27 3.93 11.10 -0.96
CA LYS A 27 5.36 11.43 -0.97
C LYS A 27 6.18 10.41 -0.18
N ASP A 28 5.60 9.87 0.88
CA ASP A 28 6.24 8.85 1.70
C ASP A 28 6.32 7.48 0.98
N HIS A 29 5.38 7.14 0.08
CA HIS A 29 5.50 5.93 -0.74
C HIS A 29 6.60 6.06 -1.80
N ALA A 30 6.74 7.22 -2.44
CA ALA A 30 7.83 7.48 -3.36
C ALA A 30 9.21 7.38 -2.65
N GLU A 31 9.32 8.00 -1.47
CA GLU A 31 10.52 7.93 -0.63
C GLU A 31 10.83 6.50 -0.15
N PHE A 32 9.82 5.68 0.15
CA PHE A 32 10.02 4.26 0.46
C PHE A 32 10.64 3.51 -0.72
N PHE A 33 10.08 3.68 -1.92
CA PHE A 33 10.55 2.96 -3.11
C PHE A 33 11.98 3.39 -3.48
N GLU A 34 12.27 4.67 -3.41
CA GLU A 34 13.60 5.24 -3.66
C GLU A 34 14.62 4.75 -2.62
N ALA A 35 14.27 4.84 -1.33
CA ALA A 35 15.12 4.37 -0.25
C ALA A 35 15.38 2.85 -0.31
N PHE A 36 14.37 2.07 -0.68
CA PHE A 36 14.48 0.62 -0.87
C PHE A 36 15.40 0.26 -2.03
N THR A 37 15.26 0.97 -3.16
CA THR A 37 16.10 0.77 -4.36
C THR A 37 17.56 1.14 -4.08
N GLU A 38 17.79 2.24 -3.36
CA GLU A 38 19.12 2.74 -3.04
C GLU A 38 19.74 2.10 -1.78
N LYS A 39 19.02 1.20 -1.10
CA LYS A 39 19.42 0.58 0.19
C LYS A 39 19.80 1.62 1.25
N ARG A 40 19.17 2.79 1.21
CA ARG A 40 19.35 3.86 2.20
C ARG A 40 18.22 3.83 3.22
N LYS A 41 18.41 4.51 4.35
CA LYS A 41 17.32 4.70 5.32
C LYS A 41 16.33 5.74 4.75
N PRO A 42 15.02 5.46 4.75
CA PRO A 42 14.02 6.43 4.32
C PRO A 42 13.89 7.60 5.31
N VAL A 43 13.63 8.79 4.79
CA VAL A 43 13.36 10.02 5.53
C VAL A 43 11.87 10.36 5.43
N TRP A 44 11.13 9.98 6.46
CA TRP A 44 9.68 10.14 6.48
C TRP A 44 9.26 11.60 6.67
N SER A 45 8.33 12.07 5.85
CA SER A 45 7.78 13.43 5.96
C SER A 45 6.43 13.48 6.70
N GLY A 46 5.76 12.34 6.84
CA GLY A 46 4.53 12.17 7.62
C GLY A 46 3.31 12.90 7.04
N ARG A 47 3.29 13.15 5.73
CA ARG A 47 2.26 13.94 5.03
C ARG A 47 1.78 13.29 3.74
#